data_AF-A0A2D6PC44-F1
#
_entry.id   AF-A0A2D6PC44-F1
#
_cell.length_a   1.000
_cell.length_b   1.000
_cell.length_c   1.000
_cell.angle_alpha   90.00
_cell.angle_beta   90.00
_cell.angle_gamma   90.00
#
_symmetry.space_group_name_H-M   'P 1'
#
loop_
_entity.id
_entity.type
_entity.pdbx_description
1 polymer ?
#
loop_
_entity_poly.entity_id
_entity_poly.type
_entity_poly.pdbx_seq_one_letter_code
_entity_poly.pdbx_strand_id
1 'polypeptide(L)'
;MAKSWRVLVDKSIKGHLEREVFESSKHKKAYKHSRDPSNAQLWCAIGNLSKQVFDVNLKLNYLESALRDVAVKKTSVKKVVSKKKVKRKRKK
;
A
#
# COMPACT_ATOMS: atom_id res chain seq x y z
N MET A 1 37.02 -13.16 -13.28
CA MET A 1 36.31 -12.44 -12.20
C MET A 1 34.82 -12.64 -12.37
N ALA A 2 34.10 -13.12 -11.35
CA ALA A 2 32.65 -13.28 -11.43
C ALA A 2 31.98 -11.90 -11.56
N LYS A 3 31.06 -11.75 -12.52
CA LYS A 3 30.26 -10.52 -12.65
C LYS A 3 29.42 -10.38 -11.38
N SER A 4 29.42 -9.20 -10.76
CA SER A 4 28.53 -8.89 -9.65
C SER A 4 27.07 -9.06 -10.12
N TRP A 5 26.27 -9.82 -9.37
CA TRP A 5 24.86 -10.07 -9.70
C TRP A 5 24.07 -8.77 -9.90
N ARG A 6 24.50 -7.67 -9.25
CA ARG A 6 23.93 -6.32 -9.40
C ARG A 6 24.00 -5.75 -10.82
N VAL A 7 24.85 -6.30 -11.68
CA VAL A 7 24.99 -5.90 -13.10
C VAL A 7 24.03 -6.70 -14.00
N LEU A 8 23.55 -7.85 -13.51
CA LEU A 8 22.59 -8.71 -14.21
C LEU A 8 21.14 -8.36 -13.86
N VAL A 9 20.93 -7.58 -12.80
CA VAL A 9 19.61 -7.10 -12.37
C VAL A 9 19.09 -6.04 -13.33
N ASP A 10 17.81 -6.13 -13.67
CA ASP A 10 17.11 -5.14 -14.48
C ASP A 10 17.21 -3.74 -13.86
N LYS A 11 17.54 -2.73 -14.69
CA LYS A 11 17.76 -1.35 -14.24
C LYS A 11 16.50 -0.75 -13.59
N SER A 12 15.31 -1.17 -14.00
CA SER A 12 14.02 -0.67 -13.48
C SER A 12 13.81 -1.05 -12.01
N ILE A 13 14.23 -2.25 -11.60
CA ILE A 13 14.07 -2.75 -10.22
C ILE A 13 15.30 -2.51 -9.35
N LYS A 14 16.45 -2.21 -9.96
CA LYS A 14 17.72 -2.05 -9.27
C LYS A 14 17.65 -1.06 -8.10
N GLY A 15 17.02 0.09 -8.31
CA GLY A 15 16.86 1.10 -7.24
C GLY A 15 16.06 0.58 -6.05
N HIS A 16 14.99 -0.18 -6.31
CA HIS A 16 14.17 -0.80 -5.27
C HIS A 16 14.94 -1.90 -4.52
N LEU A 17 15.68 -2.74 -5.23
CA LEU A 17 16.49 -3.79 -4.62
C LEU A 17 17.61 -3.24 -3.73
N GLU A 18 18.35 -2.23 -4.19
CA GLU A 18 19.39 -1.59 -3.37
C GLU A 18 18.79 -0.93 -2.12
N ARG A 19 17.60 -0.34 -2.26
CA ARG A 19 16.87 0.21 -1.12
C ARG A 19 16.52 -0.87 -0.10
N GLU A 20 16.05 -2.05 -0.52
CA GLU A 20 15.75 -3.11 0.43
C GLU A 20 16.98 -3.77 1.05
N VAL A 21 18.08 -3.84 0.32
CA VAL A 21 19.36 -4.23 0.91
C VAL A 21 19.76 -3.24 2.02
N PHE A 22 19.57 -1.94 1.78
CA PHE A 22 19.83 -0.91 2.78
C PHE A 22 18.87 -0.99 3.98
N GLU A 23 17.57 -1.10 3.74
CA GLU A 23 16.55 -1.17 4.81
C GLU A 23 16.71 -2.43 5.66
N SER A 24 16.93 -3.60 5.05
CA SER A 24 17.22 -4.84 5.79
C SER A 24 18.49 -4.72 6.64
N SER A 25 19.51 -4.00 6.16
CA SER A 25 20.77 -3.79 6.91
C SER A 25 20.61 -3.00 8.21
N LYS A 26 19.52 -2.22 8.37
CA LYS A 26 19.22 -1.53 9.64
C LYS A 26 18.98 -2.52 10.78
N HIS A 27 18.54 -3.74 10.46
CA HIS A 27 18.32 -4.83 11.40
C HIS A 27 19.56 -5.71 11.62
N LYS A 28 20.74 -5.26 11.18
CA LYS A 28 22.00 -6.03 11.30
C LYS A 28 22.30 -6.52 12.69
N LYS A 29 21.97 -5.75 13.73
CA LYS A 29 22.13 -6.21 15.11
C LYS A 29 21.27 -7.45 15.41
N ALA A 30 20.04 -7.51 14.89
CA ALA A 30 19.14 -8.64 15.12
C ALA A 30 19.62 -9.92 14.43
N TYR A 31 19.92 -9.86 13.13
CA TYR A 31 20.33 -11.06 12.39
C TYR A 31 21.81 -11.45 12.61
N LYS A 32 22.66 -10.59 13.17
CA LYS A 32 24.04 -10.98 13.54
C LYS A 32 24.07 -12.04 14.63
N HIS A 33 23.05 -12.11 15.47
CA HIS A 33 22.94 -13.09 16.56
C HIS A 33 22.18 -14.36 16.15
N SER A 34 21.73 -14.49 14.90
CA SER A 34 21.05 -15.70 14.43
C SER A 34 22.05 -16.79 14.06
N ARG A 35 21.57 -18.04 14.03
CA ARG A 35 22.35 -19.19 13.55
C ARG A 35 22.77 -19.06 12.08
N ASP A 36 21.91 -18.43 11.28
CA ASP A 36 22.18 -18.11 9.87
C ASP A 36 21.84 -16.64 9.60
N PRO A 37 22.85 -15.75 9.64
CA PRO A 37 22.65 -14.32 9.42
C PRO A 37 22.13 -13.97 8.03
N SER A 38 22.51 -14.74 7.01
CA SER A 38 22.10 -14.50 5.62
C SER A 38 20.61 -14.78 5.44
N ASN A 39 20.16 -15.94 5.94
CA ASN A 39 18.73 -16.29 5.91
C ASN A 39 17.91 -15.34 6.78
N ALA A 40 18.41 -14.97 7.97
CA ALA A 40 17.71 -14.02 8.83
C ALA A 40 17.62 -12.61 8.20
N GLN A 41 18.64 -12.15 7.48
CA GLN A 41 18.56 -10.89 6.71
C GLN A 41 17.48 -10.96 5.62
N LEU A 42 17.35 -12.10 4.93
CA LEU A 42 16.30 -12.32 3.94
C LEU A 42 14.91 -12.21 4.58
N TRP A 43 14.71 -12.81 5.75
CA TRP A 43 13.46 -12.67 6.51
C TRP A 43 13.18 -11.22 6.92
N CYS A 44 14.20 -10.45 7.30
CA CYS A 44 14.03 -9.01 7.55
C CYS A 44 13.56 -8.27 6.29
N ALA A 45 14.15 -8.57 5.13
CA ALA A 45 13.74 -7.96 3.86
C ALA A 45 12.29 -8.33 3.48
N ILE A 46 11.90 -9.60 3.65
CA ILE A 46 10.53 -10.07 3.42
C ILE A 46 9.55 -9.36 4.36
N GLY A 47 9.90 -9.23 5.64
CA GLY A 47 9.09 -8.51 6.62
C GLY A 47 8.88 -7.04 6.25
N ASN A 48 9.94 -6.35 5.82
CA ASN A 48 9.87 -4.97 5.35
C ASN A 48 8.94 -4.81 4.15
N LEU A 49 9.07 -5.67 3.15
CA LEU A 49 8.21 -5.67 1.96
C LEU A 49 6.75 -5.98 2.31
N SER A 50 6.51 -6.98 3.17
CA SER A 50 5.17 -7.33 3.64
C SER A 50 4.49 -6.15 4.34
N LYS A 51 5.23 -5.43 5.20
CA LYS A 51 4.73 -4.21 5.84
C LYS A 51 4.37 -3.13 4.81
N GLN A 52 5.22 -2.89 3.81
CA GLN A 52 4.92 -1.90 2.76
C GLN A 52 3.65 -2.25 1.98
N VAL A 53 3.48 -3.52 1.62
CA VAL A 53 2.26 -4.01 0.94
C VAL A 53 1.03 -3.81 1.82
N PHE A 54 1.13 -4.15 3.11
CA PHE A 54 0.04 -3.94 4.07
C PHE A 54 -0.34 -2.45 4.18
N ASP A 55 0.65 -1.56 4.33
CA ASP A 55 0.43 -0.11 4.46
C ASP A 55 -0.24 0.48 3.20
N VAL A 56 0.15 0.00 2.02
CA VAL A 56 -0.47 0.37 0.73
C VAL A 56 -1.92 -0.10 0.66
N ASN A 57 -2.16 -1.37 0.99
CA ASN A 57 -3.52 -1.94 1.00
C ASN A 57 -4.44 -1.23 2.01
N LEU A 58 -3.92 -0.87 3.19
CA LEU A 58 -4.67 -0.12 4.18
C LEU A 58 -5.09 1.26 3.66
N LYS A 59 -4.17 1.97 3.00
CA LYS A 59 -4.46 3.27 2.36
C LYS A 59 -5.46 3.14 1.22
N LEU A 60 -5.34 2.10 0.40
CA LEU A 60 -6.31 1.81 -0.67
C LEU A 60 -7.70 1.57 -0.09
N ASN A 61 -7.84 0.69 0.90
CA ASN A 61 -9.11 0.41 1.56
C ASN A 61 -9.74 1.67 2.18
N TYR A 62 -8.92 2.52 2.79
CA TYR A 62 -9.37 3.81 3.32
C TYR A 62 -9.93 4.72 2.23
N LEU A 63 -9.19 4.89 1.12
CA LEU A 63 -9.61 5.73 -0.01
C LEU A 63 -10.86 5.18 -0.68
N GLU A 64 -10.94 3.87 -0.89
CA GLU A 64 -12.13 3.21 -1.44
C GLU A 64 -13.37 3.41 -0.56
N SER A 65 -13.20 3.36 0.77
CA SER A 65 -14.30 3.58 1.71
C SER A 65 -14.77 5.04 1.66
N ALA A 66 -13.83 5.99 1.65
CA ALA A 66 -14.14 7.42 1.52
C ALA A 66 -14.87 7.74 0.20
N LEU A 67 -14.45 7.12 -0.92
CA LEU A 67 -15.11 7.28 -2.22
C LEU A 67 -16.53 6.69 -2.22
N ARG A 68 -16.75 5.53 -1.58
CA ARG A 68 -18.08 4.95 -1.40
C ARG A 68 -19.01 5.87 -0.62
N ASP A 69 -18.55 6.45 0.49
CA ASP A 69 -19.35 7.39 1.29
C ASP A 69 -19.76 8.64 0.52
N VAL A 70 -18.85 9.18 -0.30
CA VAL A 70 -19.14 10.34 -1.16
C VAL A 70 -20.17 9.98 -2.24
N ALA A 71 -20.07 8.79 -2.84
CA ALA A 71 -21.03 8.32 -3.85
C ALA A 71 -22.44 8.12 -3.27
N VAL A 72 -22.55 7.58 -2.06
CA VAL A 72 -23.83 7.40 -1.34
C VAL A 72 -24.45 8.76 -0.95
N LYS A 73 -23.65 9.72 -0.48
CA LYS A 73 -24.14 11.07 -0.17
C LYS A 73 -24.69 11.81 -1.41
N LYS A 74 -24.05 11.67 -2.58
CA LYS A 74 -24.56 12.28 -3.83
C LYS A 74 -25.92 11.72 -4.28
N THR A 75 -26.18 10.43 -4.06
CA THR A 75 -27.43 9.78 -4.47
C THR A 75 -28.59 10.07 -3.51
N SER A 76 -28.33 10.19 -2.20
CA SER A 76 -29.36 10.54 -1.21
C SER A 76 -29.86 11.99 -1.36
N VAL A 77 -28.97 12.94 -1.64
CA VAL A 77 -29.34 14.35 -1.89
C VAL A 77 -30.27 14.50 -3.11
N LYS A 78 -29.99 13.78 -4.21
CA LYS A 78 -30.88 13.80 -5.41
C LYS A 78 -32.28 13.25 -5.11
N LYS A 79 -32.40 12.18 -4.32
CA LYS A 79 -33.70 11.61 -3.95
C LYS A 79 -34.55 12.57 -3.10
N VAL A 80 -33.95 13.29 -2.15
CA VAL A 80 -34.67 14.23 -1.28
C VAL A 80 -35.17 15.46 -2.06
N VAL A 81 -34.38 15.99 -2.99
CA VAL A 81 -34.79 17.15 -3.82
C VAL A 81 -35.97 16.79 -4.74
N SER A 82 -36.01 15.58 -5.29
CA SER A 82 -37.12 15.13 -6.15
C SER A 82 -38.45 15.05 -5.39
N LYS A 83 -38.46 14.50 -4.16
CA LYS A 83 -39.67 14.38 -3.33
C LYS A 83 -40.22 15.76 -2.92
N LYS A 84 -39.36 16.74 -2.66
CA LYS A 84 -39.78 18.11 -2.29
C LYS A 84 -40.45 18.86 -3.46
N LYS A 85 -40.00 18.64 -4.70
CA LYS A 85 -40.65 19.22 -5.91
C LYS A 85 -42.01 18.59 -6.21
N VAL A 86 -42.17 17.28 -6.02
CA VAL A 86 -43.47 16.59 -6.25
C VAL A 86 -44.53 17.05 -5.24
N LYS A 87 -44.18 17.23 -3.96
CA LYS A 87 -45.14 17.66 -2.92
C LYS A 87 -45.62 19.11 -3.12
N ARG A 88 -44.82 19.98 -3.75
CA ARG A 88 -45.19 21.38 -4.04
C ARG A 88 -46.13 21.53 -5.25
N LYS A 89 -46.08 20.62 -6.23
CA LYS A 89 -46.99 20.63 -7.40
C LYS A 89 -48.40 20.12 -7.10
N ARG A 90 -48.60 19.35 -6.02
CA ARG A 90 -49.91 18.81 -5.61
C ARG A 90 -50.73 19.73 -4.69
N LYS A 91 -50.21 20.90 -4.34
CA LYS A 91 -50.82 21.86 -3.40
C LYS A 91 -51.24 23.20 -4.06
N LYS A 92 -51.10 23.31 -5.37
CA LYS A 92 -51.67 24.39 -6.20
C LYS A 92 -52.73 23.77 -7.09
#